data_AF-A0A2H5QPK5-F1
#
_entry.id   AF-A0A2H5QPK5-F1
#
_cell.length_a   1.000
_cell.length_b   1.000
_cell.length_c   1.000
_cell.angle_alpha   90.00
_cell.angle_beta   90.00
_cell.angle_gamma   90.00
#
_symmetry.space_group_name_H-M   'P 1'
#
loop_
_entity.id
_entity.type
_entity.pdbx_description
1 polymer ?
#
loop_
_entity_poly.entity_id
_entity_poly.type
_entity_poly.pdbx_seq_one_letter_code
_entity_poly.pdbx_strand_id
1 'polypeptide(L)'
;MDNQENPTEIVNKNTASEDDRHFAISIKSLVSSLEHMMADDNISISSNCCIFRNPVILSCHNQKAFAPNGFSVGPFHHGEDHLKLNEKIKLRYLQGLLRRSPNPKEKLTELLEEITSVEGLARECYAEPIRFDKEQFVRILVVDGCFIIESFRKHSNEVSKEPDDPIFSMACLMELLNHDLVLLENQIPWFVLERLFVLTLNQEVPGNMDLIRLVLQFFQGLFSSDTIQINSDQYRSHKIKHILDLLRYSLILPIRSEKYTEKNAGWEPFSCAAKINEAGIEFSRKRDYSTILDIKFYNGTLDIPPLAIHETTETIFRNLISFEQCYPNCDPFITSYAKFMDNLIYTTKDVDLLTEKGILNNWLDPDDATLYFNKLYNDTHVKKFYYDDLCKQVNEYCRSWWNKTRYFYMHNYFGTPWAIVSQIAATFLLLFTFLQTYYTIVGGVQKPIRGSTYS
;
A
#
# COMPACT_ATOMS: atom_id res chain seq x y z
N MET A 1 -56.04 -32.42 81.19
CA MET A 1 -55.83 -31.08 81.79
C MET A 1 -55.14 -30.24 80.73
N ASP A 2 -55.75 -30.10 79.55
CA ASP A 2 -56.94 -29.26 79.22
C ASP A 2 -56.44 -27.84 78.96
N ASN A 3 -56.72 -27.10 77.90
CA ASN A 3 -57.58 -27.21 76.71
C ASN A 3 -56.85 -26.38 75.61
N GLN A 4 -56.80 -26.78 74.34
CA GLN A 4 -57.75 -26.37 73.30
C GLN A 4 -58.28 -24.92 73.41
N GLU A 5 -57.85 -24.06 72.48
CA GLU A 5 -58.77 -23.25 71.67
C GLU A 5 -58.05 -22.74 70.41
N ASN A 6 -58.66 -23.06 69.27
CA ASN A 6 -58.49 -22.46 67.94
C ASN A 6 -59.92 -22.13 67.52
N PRO A 7 -60.22 -20.96 66.92
CA PRO A 7 -60.66 -20.99 65.51
C PRO A 7 -60.17 -19.75 64.70
N THR A 8 -59.57 -19.95 63.52
CA THR A 8 -60.19 -19.85 62.18
C THR A 8 -60.76 -18.45 61.82
N GLU A 9 -60.19 -17.75 60.83
CA GLU A 9 -60.59 -17.76 59.39
C GLU A 9 -61.10 -16.34 59.05
N ILE A 10 -61.06 -15.73 57.86
CA ILE A 10 -60.90 -16.14 56.45
C ILE A 10 -60.69 -14.80 55.68
N VAL A 11 -59.61 -14.66 54.88
CA VAL A 11 -59.63 -14.63 53.39
C VAL A 11 -59.65 -13.23 52.74
N ASN A 12 -58.58 -12.91 52.01
CA ASN A 12 -58.52 -12.90 50.53
C ASN A 12 -57.16 -12.32 50.11
N LYS A 13 -56.27 -13.15 49.56
CA LYS A 13 -56.07 -13.40 48.11
C LYS A 13 -55.32 -12.28 47.40
N ASN A 14 -54.09 -12.60 46.97
CA ASN A 14 -53.62 -12.56 45.57
C ASN A 14 -52.08 -12.47 45.58
N THR A 15 -51.40 -13.60 45.40
CA THR A 15 -50.73 -13.99 44.12
C THR A 15 -49.60 -13.04 43.70
N ALA A 16 -48.37 -13.44 44.03
CA ALA A 16 -47.16 -13.18 43.24
C ALA A 16 -46.44 -14.54 43.18
N SER A 17 -46.77 -15.38 42.20
CA SER A 17 -46.02 -15.53 40.94
C SER A 17 -44.57 -15.93 41.20
N GLU A 18 -44.32 -17.22 41.01
CA GLU A 18 -43.04 -17.78 40.61
C GLU A 18 -42.46 -16.94 39.46
N ASP A 19 -41.45 -16.12 39.71
CA ASP A 19 -40.46 -15.69 38.71
C ASP A 19 -39.36 -14.85 39.36
N ASP A 20 -38.62 -15.43 40.29
CA ASP A 20 -37.30 -14.94 40.70
C ASP A 20 -36.25 -16.05 40.48
N ARG A 21 -36.23 -16.61 39.26
CA ARG A 21 -35.07 -17.37 38.77
C ARG A 21 -34.01 -16.39 38.26
N HIS A 22 -33.39 -15.68 39.19
CA HIS A 22 -32.04 -15.19 38.96
C HIS A 22 -31.14 -16.41 38.69
N PHE A 23 -30.75 -16.62 37.43
CA PHE A 23 -29.73 -17.59 37.06
C PHE A 23 -28.45 -17.26 37.84
N ALA A 24 -28.22 -17.94 38.96
CA ALA A 24 -26.97 -17.87 39.69
C ALA A 24 -25.90 -18.52 38.81
N ILE A 25 -25.15 -17.71 38.07
CA ILE A 25 -24.07 -18.20 37.23
C ILE A 25 -23.03 -18.86 38.14
N SER A 26 -22.82 -20.16 37.97
CA SER A 26 -21.81 -20.90 38.72
C SER A 26 -20.42 -20.47 38.26
N ILE A 27 -19.69 -19.76 39.13
CA ILE A 27 -18.30 -19.32 38.86
C ILE A 27 -17.43 -20.52 38.49
N LYS A 28 -17.63 -21.68 39.11
CA LYS A 28 -16.86 -22.89 38.78
C LYS A 28 -17.14 -23.40 37.36
N SER A 29 -18.39 -23.35 36.92
CA SER A 29 -18.77 -23.69 35.54
C SER A 29 -18.19 -22.69 34.54
N LEU A 30 -18.16 -21.40 34.87
CA LEU A 30 -17.51 -20.38 34.06
C LEU A 30 -16.00 -20.59 33.97
N VAL A 31 -15.33 -20.89 35.08
CA VAL A 31 -13.88 -21.16 35.10
C VAL A 31 -13.56 -22.37 34.25
N SER A 32 -14.26 -23.50 34.39
CA SER A 32 -14.01 -24.67 33.53
C SER A 32 -14.35 -24.42 32.06
N SER A 33 -15.37 -23.60 31.78
CA SER A 33 -15.68 -23.16 30.41
C SER A 33 -14.58 -22.26 29.85
N LEU A 34 -14.02 -21.35 30.65
CA LEU A 34 -12.92 -20.47 30.27
C LEU A 34 -11.63 -21.27 30.09
N GLU A 35 -11.33 -22.22 30.97
CA GLU A 35 -10.19 -23.13 30.85
C GLU A 35 -10.30 -23.96 29.56
N HIS A 36 -11.49 -24.47 29.21
CA HIS A 36 -11.70 -25.15 27.94
C HIS A 36 -11.57 -24.20 26.75
N MET A 37 -12.09 -22.97 26.84
CA MET A 37 -11.91 -21.94 25.80
C MET A 37 -10.47 -21.43 25.70
N MET A 38 -9.65 -21.61 26.75
CA MET A 38 -8.23 -21.23 26.82
C MET A 38 -7.29 -22.37 26.43
N ALA A 39 -7.75 -23.62 26.50
CA ALA A 39 -7.03 -24.82 26.09
C ALA A 39 -7.34 -25.25 24.64
N ASP A 40 -8.26 -24.57 23.96
CA ASP A 40 -8.54 -24.80 22.55
C ASP A 40 -7.32 -24.37 21.72
N ASP A 41 -6.66 -25.30 21.03
CA ASP A 41 -5.49 -25.01 20.18
C ASP A 41 -5.79 -23.97 19.08
N ASN A 42 -7.08 -23.66 18.81
CA ASN A 42 -7.51 -22.63 17.88
C ASN A 42 -7.39 -21.18 18.39
N ILE A 43 -7.01 -20.92 19.65
CA ILE A 43 -6.91 -19.55 20.18
C ILE A 43 -5.68 -18.82 19.62
N SER A 44 -4.60 -19.55 19.35
CA SER A 44 -3.39 -18.96 18.80
C SER A 44 -3.47 -18.96 17.28
N ILE A 45 -3.36 -17.77 16.68
CA ILE A 45 -3.15 -17.64 15.24
C ILE A 45 -1.85 -18.38 14.90
N SER A 46 -1.90 -19.27 13.90
CA SER A 46 -0.73 -20.03 13.45
C SER A 46 0.41 -19.09 13.07
N SER A 47 1.65 -19.46 13.37
CA SER A 47 2.84 -18.73 12.90
C SER A 47 2.97 -18.73 11.37
N ASN A 48 2.24 -19.61 10.68
CA ASN A 48 2.16 -19.66 9.22
C ASN A 48 1.08 -18.74 8.64
N CYS A 49 0.22 -18.15 9.47
CA CYS A 49 -0.86 -17.26 9.06
C CYS A 49 -0.33 -16.02 8.34
N CYS A 50 -0.84 -15.78 7.14
CA CYS A 50 -0.46 -14.64 6.31
C CYS A 50 -1.61 -14.08 5.47
N ILE A 51 -2.75 -14.77 5.40
CA ILE A 51 -3.93 -14.34 4.65
C ILE A 51 -5.02 -13.97 5.65
N PHE A 52 -5.42 -12.70 5.63
CA PHE A 52 -6.32 -12.10 6.61
C PHE A 52 -7.55 -11.53 5.91
N ARG A 53 -8.70 -11.55 6.58
CA ARG A 53 -9.76 -10.59 6.24
C ARG A 53 -9.35 -9.21 6.70
N ASN A 54 -9.75 -8.19 5.95
CA ASN A 54 -9.44 -6.81 6.30
C ASN A 54 -10.20 -6.45 7.57
N PRO A 55 -9.49 -5.93 8.60
CA PRO A 55 -10.13 -5.37 9.77
C PRO A 55 -11.15 -4.30 9.38
N VAL A 56 -12.30 -4.30 10.04
CA VAL A 56 -13.39 -3.34 9.80
C VAL A 56 -12.90 -1.89 9.82
N ILE A 57 -11.94 -1.60 10.70
CA ILE A 57 -11.34 -0.27 10.82
C ILE A 57 -10.59 0.19 9.56
N LEU A 58 -9.99 -0.72 8.79
CA LEU A 58 -9.30 -0.39 7.54
C LEU A 58 -10.25 -0.33 6.34
N SER A 59 -11.36 -1.06 6.40
CA SER A 59 -12.34 -1.16 5.31
C SER A 59 -13.53 -0.20 5.41
N CYS A 60 -13.73 0.45 6.56
CA CYS A 60 -14.93 1.26 6.83
C CYS A 60 -15.13 2.43 5.85
N HIS A 61 -14.05 3.03 5.33
CA HIS A 61 -14.12 4.17 4.40
C HIS A 61 -14.31 3.76 2.94
N ASN A 62 -13.92 2.53 2.57
CA ASN A 62 -14.04 2.02 1.21
C ASN A 62 -14.02 0.48 1.17
N GLN A 63 -15.15 -0.16 1.46
CA GLN A 63 -15.26 -1.62 1.45
C GLN A 63 -15.02 -2.23 0.07
N LYS A 64 -15.36 -1.51 -1.00
CA LYS A 64 -15.22 -2.00 -2.38
C LYS A 64 -13.77 -2.22 -2.79
N ALA A 65 -12.82 -1.54 -2.15
CA ALA A 65 -11.38 -1.70 -2.42
C ALA A 65 -10.80 -3.02 -1.88
N PHE A 66 -11.58 -3.83 -1.17
CA PHE A 66 -11.10 -5.07 -0.53
C PHE A 66 -11.82 -6.34 -1.01
N ALA A 67 -12.96 -6.19 -1.69
CA ALA A 67 -13.77 -7.29 -2.18
C ALA A 67 -13.48 -7.59 -3.66
N PRO A 68 -13.42 -8.87 -4.07
CA PRO A 68 -13.23 -9.23 -5.46
C PRO A 68 -14.44 -8.85 -6.32
N ASN A 69 -14.19 -8.48 -7.58
CA ASN A 69 -15.21 -8.02 -8.51
C ASN A 69 -15.56 -9.05 -9.60
N GLY A 70 -14.69 -10.05 -9.85
CA GLY A 70 -14.92 -11.05 -10.89
C GLY A 70 -14.37 -12.44 -10.58
N PHE A 71 -13.21 -12.57 -9.96
CA PHE A 71 -12.52 -13.82 -9.71
C PHE A 71 -12.32 -14.03 -8.20
N SER A 72 -13.02 -15.00 -7.63
CA SER A 72 -12.64 -15.53 -6.32
C SER A 72 -11.30 -16.26 -6.44
N VAL A 73 -10.39 -16.12 -5.48
CA VAL A 73 -9.11 -16.82 -5.43
C VAL A 73 -8.91 -17.32 -4.02
N GLY A 74 -8.85 -18.63 -3.88
CA GLY A 74 -8.83 -19.26 -2.58
C GLY A 74 -10.24 -19.26 -1.93
N PRO A 75 -10.30 -19.59 -0.63
CA PRO A 75 -11.54 -20.01 0.02
C PRO A 75 -12.47 -18.87 0.46
N PHE A 76 -11.97 -17.67 0.79
CA PHE A 76 -12.76 -16.66 1.51
C PHE A 76 -13.95 -16.11 0.73
N HIS A 77 -13.82 -15.97 -0.59
CA HIS A 77 -14.87 -15.49 -1.49
C HIS A 77 -15.42 -16.59 -2.41
N HIS A 78 -14.94 -17.83 -2.26
CA HIS A 78 -15.35 -18.93 -3.14
C HIS A 78 -16.83 -19.24 -2.99
N GLY A 79 -17.58 -19.30 -4.10
CA GLY A 79 -19.00 -19.65 -4.10
C GLY A 79 -19.95 -18.48 -3.83
N GLU A 80 -19.47 -17.24 -3.77
CA GLU A 80 -20.33 -16.05 -3.80
C GLU A 80 -21.03 -15.91 -5.16
N ASP A 81 -22.33 -15.58 -5.15
CA ASP A 81 -23.18 -15.68 -6.34
C ASP A 81 -22.70 -14.82 -7.52
N HIS A 82 -22.18 -13.63 -7.23
CA HIS A 82 -21.70 -12.71 -8.27
C HIS A 82 -20.37 -13.12 -8.90
N LEU A 83 -19.61 -14.04 -8.28
CA LEU A 83 -18.29 -14.51 -8.77
C LEU A 83 -18.39 -15.85 -9.52
N LYS A 84 -19.50 -16.59 -9.36
CA LYS A 84 -19.69 -17.95 -9.94
C LYS A 84 -19.55 -18.01 -11.45
N LEU A 85 -19.85 -16.93 -12.17
CA LEU A 85 -19.81 -16.90 -13.64
C LEU A 85 -18.40 -17.25 -14.16
N ASN A 86 -17.36 -16.77 -13.46
CA ASN A 86 -15.98 -16.88 -13.90
C ASN A 86 -15.29 -18.18 -13.44
N GLU A 87 -15.93 -18.98 -12.58
CA GLU A 87 -15.43 -20.32 -12.22
C GLU A 87 -15.29 -21.24 -13.46
N LYS A 88 -16.16 -21.06 -14.46
CA LYS A 88 -16.05 -21.77 -15.74
C LYS A 88 -14.80 -21.39 -16.52
N ILE A 89 -14.38 -20.12 -16.44
CA ILE A 89 -13.15 -19.63 -17.09
C ILE A 89 -11.94 -20.31 -16.43
N LYS A 90 -11.91 -20.41 -15.10
CA LYS A 90 -10.85 -21.12 -14.38
C LYS A 90 -10.75 -22.59 -14.79
N LEU A 91 -11.89 -23.28 -14.88
CA LEU A 91 -11.93 -24.67 -15.36
C LEU A 91 -11.47 -24.81 -16.81
N ARG A 92 -11.78 -23.85 -17.68
CA ARG A 92 -11.28 -23.79 -19.07
C ARG A 92 -9.75 -23.68 -19.08
N TYR A 93 -9.18 -22.84 -18.21
CA TYR A 93 -7.73 -22.67 -18.09
C TYR A 93 -7.05 -23.94 -17.56
N LEU A 94 -7.61 -24.57 -16.52
CA LEU A 94 -7.13 -25.88 -16.03
C LEU A 94 -7.19 -26.93 -17.14
N GLN A 95 -8.27 -26.99 -17.93
CA GLN A 95 -8.39 -27.91 -19.05
C GLN A 95 -7.32 -27.64 -20.13
N GLY A 96 -7.08 -26.37 -20.46
CA GLY A 96 -6.02 -25.96 -21.41
C GLY A 96 -4.64 -26.39 -20.93
N LEU A 97 -4.35 -26.22 -19.64
CA LEU A 97 -3.11 -26.67 -19.01
C LEU A 97 -2.96 -28.20 -19.12
N LEU A 98 -3.99 -28.96 -18.72
CA LEU A 98 -3.93 -30.42 -18.68
C LEU A 98 -3.82 -31.05 -20.07
N ARG A 99 -4.43 -30.45 -21.10
CA ARG A 99 -4.37 -30.93 -22.49
C ARG A 99 -2.96 -30.96 -23.08
N ARG A 100 -2.03 -30.20 -22.52
CA ARG A 100 -0.62 -30.21 -22.94
C ARG A 100 0.18 -31.36 -22.32
N SER A 101 -0.36 -32.02 -21.30
CA SER A 101 0.26 -33.22 -20.73
C SER A 101 -0.08 -34.44 -21.59
N PRO A 102 0.87 -35.37 -21.81
CA PRO A 102 0.59 -36.64 -22.49
C PRO A 102 -0.53 -37.45 -21.81
N ASN A 103 -0.61 -37.38 -20.47
CA ASN A 103 -1.62 -38.07 -19.65
C ASN A 103 -2.39 -37.07 -18.77
N PRO A 104 -3.42 -36.38 -19.31
CA PRO A 104 -4.14 -35.32 -18.58
C PRO A 104 -4.76 -35.78 -17.25
N LYS A 105 -5.28 -37.01 -17.20
CA LYS A 105 -5.91 -37.57 -16.00
C LYS A 105 -4.88 -37.85 -14.89
N GLU A 106 -3.75 -38.45 -15.26
CA GLU A 106 -2.65 -38.73 -14.34
C GLU A 106 -2.05 -37.44 -13.79
N LYS A 107 -1.85 -36.43 -14.65
CA LYS A 107 -1.39 -35.10 -14.23
C LYS A 107 -2.36 -34.45 -13.25
N LEU A 108 -3.67 -34.53 -13.49
CA LEU A 108 -4.66 -34.01 -12.54
C LEU A 108 -4.61 -34.75 -11.19
N THR A 109 -4.44 -36.07 -11.20
CA THR A 109 -4.25 -36.87 -9.98
C THR A 109 -3.03 -36.41 -9.20
N GLU A 110 -1.89 -36.24 -9.87
CA GLU A 110 -0.63 -35.75 -9.27
C GLU A 110 -0.80 -34.38 -8.60
N LEU A 111 -1.49 -33.43 -9.27
CA LEU A 111 -1.77 -32.11 -8.70
C LEU A 111 -2.66 -32.20 -7.45
N LEU A 112 -3.68 -33.06 -7.46
CA LEU A 112 -4.57 -33.25 -6.32
C LEU A 112 -3.85 -33.92 -5.15
N GLU A 113 -3.03 -34.96 -5.39
CA GLU A 113 -2.25 -35.65 -4.38
C GLU A 113 -1.24 -34.71 -3.71
N GLU A 114 -0.52 -33.91 -4.51
CA GLU A 114 0.45 -32.95 -4.01
C GLU A 114 -0.20 -31.93 -3.07
N ILE A 115 -1.30 -31.32 -3.47
CA ILE A 115 -2.00 -30.33 -2.64
C ILE A 115 -2.69 -30.98 -1.44
N THR A 116 -3.19 -32.21 -1.58
CA THR A 116 -3.73 -32.98 -0.45
C THR A 116 -2.68 -33.22 0.64
N SER A 117 -1.41 -33.41 0.26
CA SER A 117 -0.30 -33.65 1.20
C SER A 117 0.03 -32.42 2.05
N VAL A 118 -0.24 -31.22 1.55
CA VAL A 118 0.08 -29.94 2.21
C VAL A 118 -1.16 -29.14 2.64
N GLU A 119 -2.34 -29.74 2.56
CA GLU A 119 -3.62 -29.06 2.82
C GLU A 119 -3.69 -28.45 4.23
N GLY A 120 -3.25 -29.18 5.26
CA GLY A 120 -3.22 -28.67 6.64
C GLY A 120 -2.37 -27.41 6.79
N LEU A 121 -1.17 -27.41 6.17
CA LEU A 121 -0.29 -26.24 6.15
C LEU A 121 -0.90 -25.07 5.36
N ALA A 122 -1.62 -25.36 4.28
CA ALA A 122 -2.31 -24.32 3.51
C ALA A 122 -3.45 -23.71 4.33
N ARG A 123 -4.16 -24.53 5.11
CA ARG A 123 -5.24 -24.09 6.00
C ARG A 123 -4.73 -23.17 7.11
N GLU A 124 -3.56 -23.47 7.67
CA GLU A 124 -2.87 -22.64 8.66
C GLU A 124 -2.45 -21.25 8.16
N CYS A 125 -2.39 -21.02 6.83
CA CYS A 125 -2.09 -19.71 6.28
C CYS A 125 -3.25 -18.71 6.38
N TYR A 126 -4.48 -19.18 6.61
CA TYR A 126 -5.68 -18.36 6.70
C TYR A 126 -6.00 -18.03 8.17
N ALA A 127 -6.25 -16.75 8.45
CA ALA A 127 -6.54 -16.27 9.81
C ALA A 127 -7.88 -16.76 10.37
N GLU A 128 -8.81 -17.11 9.48
CA GLU A 128 -10.16 -17.55 9.82
C GLU A 128 -10.38 -19.02 9.45
N PRO A 129 -11.25 -19.74 10.19
CA PRO A 129 -11.61 -21.10 9.83
C PRO A 129 -12.21 -21.18 8.42
N ILE A 130 -11.61 -22.03 7.59
CA ILE A 130 -12.12 -22.29 6.25
C ILE A 130 -13.39 -23.15 6.36
N ARG A 131 -14.47 -22.70 5.72
CA ARG A 131 -15.80 -23.38 5.74
C ARG A 131 -15.90 -24.66 4.93
N PHE A 132 -14.91 -24.93 4.08
CA PHE A 132 -14.90 -26.07 3.17
C PHE A 132 -14.26 -27.28 3.83
N ASP A 133 -14.78 -28.47 3.51
CA ASP A 133 -14.09 -29.71 3.88
C ASP A 133 -12.76 -29.85 3.13
N LYS A 134 -12.00 -30.89 3.50
CA LYS A 134 -10.66 -31.14 2.92
C LYS A 134 -10.70 -31.30 1.40
N GLU A 135 -11.68 -32.03 0.87
CA GLU A 135 -11.77 -32.32 -0.57
C GLU A 135 -12.11 -31.06 -1.36
N GLN A 136 -13.10 -30.31 -0.88
CA GLN A 136 -13.52 -29.04 -1.47
C GLN A 136 -12.38 -28.02 -1.43
N PHE A 137 -11.66 -27.90 -0.32
CA PHE A 137 -10.56 -26.95 -0.18
C PHE A 137 -9.40 -27.27 -1.11
N VAL A 138 -8.97 -28.54 -1.20
CA VAL A 138 -7.95 -28.98 -2.16
C VAL A 138 -8.37 -28.65 -3.59
N ARG A 139 -9.63 -28.92 -3.95
CA ARG A 139 -10.15 -28.61 -5.29
C ARG A 139 -10.08 -27.12 -5.60
N ILE A 140 -10.44 -26.25 -4.66
CA ILE A 140 -10.35 -24.79 -4.82
C ILE A 140 -8.89 -24.40 -5.10
N LEU A 141 -7.95 -24.85 -4.25
CA LEU A 141 -6.53 -24.51 -4.40
C LEU A 141 -5.93 -24.97 -5.74
N VAL A 142 -6.26 -26.18 -6.20
CA VAL A 142 -5.76 -26.70 -7.47
C VAL A 142 -6.33 -25.93 -8.67
N VAL A 143 -7.65 -25.69 -8.69
CA VAL A 143 -8.31 -24.98 -9.79
C VAL A 143 -7.81 -23.54 -9.88
N ASP A 144 -7.83 -22.82 -8.77
CA ASP A 144 -7.44 -21.42 -8.70
C ASP A 144 -5.94 -21.24 -8.91
N GLY A 145 -5.10 -22.10 -8.32
CA GLY A 145 -3.66 -22.05 -8.49
C GLY A 145 -3.22 -22.34 -9.93
N CYS A 146 -3.81 -23.36 -10.58
CA CYS A 146 -3.54 -23.64 -11.99
C CYS A 146 -4.04 -22.50 -12.89
N PHE A 147 -5.21 -21.91 -12.59
CA PHE A 147 -5.74 -20.76 -13.31
C PHE A 147 -4.79 -19.56 -13.28
N ILE A 148 -4.26 -19.25 -12.10
CA ILE A 148 -3.29 -18.16 -11.88
C ILE A 148 -2.00 -18.42 -12.67
N ILE A 149 -1.41 -19.60 -12.51
CA ILE A 149 -0.16 -19.98 -13.19
C ILE A 149 -0.32 -19.89 -14.71
N GLU A 150 -1.41 -20.44 -15.23
CA GLU A 150 -1.72 -20.44 -16.66
C GLU A 150 -1.93 -19.02 -17.19
N SER A 151 -2.62 -18.16 -16.43
CA SER A 151 -2.79 -16.74 -16.76
C SER A 151 -1.44 -16.03 -16.88
N PHE A 152 -0.50 -16.26 -15.96
CA PHE A 152 0.82 -15.65 -16.02
C PHE A 152 1.65 -16.14 -17.21
N ARG A 153 1.64 -17.46 -17.49
CA ARG A 153 2.33 -18.05 -18.65
C ARG A 153 1.79 -17.54 -19.98
N LYS A 154 0.47 -17.37 -20.07
CA LYS A 154 -0.15 -16.74 -21.24
C LYS A 154 0.29 -15.29 -21.35
N HIS A 155 0.22 -14.51 -20.27
CA HIS A 155 0.62 -13.10 -20.29
C HIS A 155 2.07 -12.92 -20.80
N SER A 156 3.01 -13.74 -20.31
CA SER A 156 4.42 -13.72 -20.73
C SER A 156 4.68 -14.30 -22.12
N ASN A 157 3.66 -14.86 -22.78
CA ASN A 157 3.73 -15.61 -24.04
C ASN A 157 4.58 -16.90 -23.96
N GLU A 158 4.80 -17.45 -22.77
CA GLU A 158 5.34 -18.82 -22.62
C GLU A 158 4.33 -19.87 -23.12
N VAL A 159 3.04 -19.55 -23.06
CA VAL A 159 1.95 -20.35 -23.61
C VAL A 159 1.16 -19.50 -24.59
N SER A 160 0.79 -20.10 -25.73
CA SER A 160 -0.03 -19.43 -26.74
C SER A 160 -1.42 -19.08 -26.18
N LYS A 161 -1.89 -17.89 -26.49
CA LYS A 161 -3.26 -17.44 -26.19
C LYS A 161 -4.18 -17.93 -27.30
N GLU A 162 -5.28 -18.60 -26.94
CA GLU A 162 -6.30 -18.92 -27.93
C GLU A 162 -6.98 -17.63 -28.45
N PRO A 163 -7.38 -17.56 -29.73
CA PRO A 163 -8.03 -16.36 -30.27
C PRO A 163 -9.30 -15.93 -29.53
N ASP A 164 -9.99 -16.89 -28.90
CA ASP A 164 -11.22 -16.70 -28.13
C ASP A 164 -10.97 -16.78 -26.61
N ASP A 165 -9.74 -16.55 -26.16
CA ASP A 165 -9.41 -16.51 -24.73
C ASP A 165 -10.12 -15.32 -24.06
N PRO A 166 -11.02 -15.55 -23.09
CA PRO A 166 -11.84 -14.48 -22.53
C PRO A 166 -11.01 -13.41 -21.80
N ILE A 167 -9.91 -13.78 -21.13
CA ILE A 167 -9.14 -12.84 -20.30
C ILE A 167 -8.32 -11.89 -21.16
N PHE A 168 -7.73 -12.40 -22.25
CA PHE A 168 -6.89 -11.59 -23.13
C PHE A 168 -7.67 -10.98 -24.31
N SER A 169 -8.89 -11.43 -24.58
CA SER A 169 -9.77 -10.84 -25.62
C SER A 169 -10.75 -9.80 -25.06
N MET A 170 -11.16 -9.91 -23.80
CA MET A 170 -12.10 -8.97 -23.16
C MET A 170 -11.36 -8.07 -22.18
N ALA A 171 -11.24 -6.78 -22.51
CA ALA A 171 -10.49 -5.80 -21.70
C ALA A 171 -10.92 -5.78 -20.22
N CYS A 172 -12.23 -5.82 -19.95
CA CYS A 172 -12.75 -5.79 -18.59
C CYS A 172 -12.34 -7.02 -17.75
N LEU A 173 -12.16 -8.20 -18.35
CA LEU A 173 -11.77 -9.40 -17.58
C LEU A 173 -10.31 -9.34 -17.15
N MET A 174 -9.42 -8.75 -17.96
CA MET A 174 -8.04 -8.52 -17.55
C MET A 174 -7.96 -7.53 -16.39
N GLU A 175 -8.74 -6.44 -16.44
CA GLU A 175 -8.80 -5.45 -15.36
C GLU A 175 -9.34 -6.07 -14.06
N LEU A 176 -10.41 -6.85 -14.14
CA LEU A 176 -10.96 -7.60 -13.00
C LEU A 176 -9.93 -8.58 -12.43
N LEU A 177 -9.20 -9.30 -13.28
CA LEU A 177 -8.16 -10.23 -12.83
C LEU A 177 -7.02 -9.49 -12.11
N ASN A 178 -6.52 -8.39 -12.69
CA ASN A 178 -5.48 -7.57 -12.07
C ASN A 178 -5.92 -7.04 -10.70
N HIS A 179 -7.15 -6.54 -10.61
CA HIS A 179 -7.75 -6.07 -9.36
C HIS A 179 -7.86 -7.20 -8.32
N ASP A 180 -8.38 -8.37 -8.71
CA ASP A 180 -8.73 -9.41 -7.75
C ASP A 180 -7.51 -10.18 -7.23
N LEU A 181 -6.42 -10.25 -8.00
CA LEU A 181 -5.17 -10.92 -7.61
C LEU A 181 -4.34 -10.14 -6.58
N VAL A 182 -4.61 -8.84 -6.38
CA VAL A 182 -3.90 -7.99 -5.41
C VAL A 182 -4.64 -7.84 -4.08
N LEU A 183 -5.83 -8.44 -3.93
CA LEU A 183 -6.62 -8.30 -2.71
C LEU A 183 -6.11 -9.23 -1.62
N LEU A 184 -5.94 -8.72 -0.39
CA LEU A 184 -5.42 -9.48 0.74
C LEU A 184 -6.29 -10.69 1.10
N GLU A 185 -7.62 -10.56 1.01
CA GLU A 185 -8.56 -11.63 1.34
C GLU A 185 -8.67 -12.70 0.23
N ASN A 186 -8.15 -12.39 -0.97
CA ASN A 186 -8.35 -13.18 -2.18
C ASN A 186 -7.03 -13.80 -2.65
N GLN A 187 -6.37 -14.51 -1.74
CA GLN A 187 -5.03 -15.07 -1.95
C GLN A 187 -4.99 -16.60 -1.76
N ILE A 188 -3.96 -17.19 -2.37
CA ILE A 188 -3.52 -18.56 -2.15
C ILE A 188 -2.08 -18.52 -1.62
N PRO A 189 -1.70 -19.40 -0.67
CA PRO A 189 -0.33 -19.44 -0.16
C PRO A 189 0.68 -19.67 -1.29
N TRP A 190 1.79 -18.94 -1.27
CA TRP A 190 2.81 -18.98 -2.31
C TRP A 190 3.35 -20.38 -2.56
N PHE A 191 3.60 -21.14 -1.49
CA PHE A 191 4.14 -22.50 -1.61
C PHE A 191 3.18 -23.46 -2.35
N VAL A 192 1.87 -23.21 -2.32
CA VAL A 192 0.88 -23.97 -3.11
C VAL A 192 1.08 -23.66 -4.58
N LEU A 193 1.24 -22.38 -4.94
CA LEU A 193 1.53 -21.98 -6.31
C LEU A 193 2.87 -22.53 -6.80
N GLU A 194 3.92 -22.54 -5.96
CA GLU A 194 5.23 -23.11 -6.32
C GLU A 194 5.13 -24.61 -6.63
N ARG A 195 4.44 -25.39 -5.79
CA ARG A 195 4.25 -26.82 -5.99
C ARG A 195 3.49 -27.10 -7.28
N LEU A 196 2.36 -26.42 -7.50
CA LEU A 196 1.61 -26.52 -8.75
C LEU A 196 2.45 -26.08 -9.95
N PHE A 197 3.23 -25.01 -9.82
CA PHE A 197 4.07 -24.51 -10.91
C PHE A 197 5.10 -25.56 -11.35
N VAL A 198 5.80 -26.18 -10.40
CA VAL A 198 6.79 -27.23 -10.66
C VAL A 198 6.17 -28.44 -11.35
N LEU A 199 5.02 -28.93 -10.87
CA LEU A 199 4.33 -30.09 -11.45
C LEU A 199 3.78 -29.84 -12.86
N THR A 200 3.52 -28.58 -13.18
CA THR A 200 2.95 -28.15 -14.47
C THR A 200 4.01 -27.64 -15.45
N LEU A 201 5.31 -27.72 -15.12
CA LEU A 201 6.38 -27.41 -16.07
C LEU A 201 6.33 -28.39 -17.25
N ASN A 202 6.46 -27.85 -18.46
CA ASN A 202 6.57 -28.69 -19.65
C ASN A 202 7.99 -29.26 -19.73
N GLN A 203 8.11 -30.59 -19.82
CA GLN A 203 9.40 -31.26 -19.92
C GLN A 203 10.04 -31.09 -21.31
N GLU A 204 9.25 -30.81 -22.34
CA GLU A 204 9.72 -30.73 -23.73
C GLU A 204 10.25 -29.34 -24.12
N VAL A 205 9.77 -28.28 -23.46
CA VAL A 205 10.25 -26.90 -23.61
C VAL A 205 10.25 -26.28 -22.22
N PRO A 206 11.41 -26.19 -21.53
CA PRO A 206 11.47 -25.47 -20.28
C PRO A 206 11.08 -24.02 -20.54
N GLY A 207 10.09 -23.53 -19.79
CA GLY A 207 9.84 -22.09 -19.68
C GLY A 207 11.13 -21.41 -19.23
N ASN A 208 11.46 -20.28 -19.85
CA ASN A 208 12.66 -19.53 -19.49
C ASN A 208 12.46 -18.72 -18.21
N MET A 209 11.23 -18.63 -17.69
CA MET A 209 10.90 -17.82 -16.52
C MET A 209 10.48 -18.67 -15.32
N ASP A 210 10.99 -18.30 -14.14
CA ASP A 210 10.46 -18.80 -12.88
C ASP A 210 9.14 -18.10 -12.50
N LEU A 211 8.41 -18.68 -11.54
CA LEU A 211 7.12 -18.16 -11.09
C LEU A 211 7.21 -16.71 -10.59
N ILE A 212 8.30 -16.34 -9.90
CA ILE A 212 8.52 -14.98 -9.39
C ILE A 212 8.58 -13.99 -10.56
N ARG A 213 9.37 -14.31 -11.59
CA ARG A 213 9.52 -13.46 -12.77
C ARG A 213 8.20 -13.33 -13.53
N LEU A 214 7.44 -14.40 -13.67
CA LEU A 214 6.12 -14.39 -14.30
C LEU A 214 5.15 -13.45 -13.57
N VAL A 215 5.09 -13.52 -12.24
CA VAL A 215 4.23 -12.64 -11.42
C VAL A 215 4.66 -11.18 -11.54
N LEU A 216 5.96 -10.90 -11.37
CA LEU A 216 6.47 -9.52 -11.43
C LEU A 216 6.32 -8.91 -12.82
N GLN A 217 6.41 -9.71 -13.89
CA GLN A 217 6.13 -9.26 -15.24
C GLN A 217 4.64 -9.00 -15.47
N PHE A 218 3.76 -9.86 -14.95
CA PHE A 218 2.31 -9.68 -15.06
C PHE A 218 1.86 -8.35 -14.43
N PHE A 219 2.48 -7.98 -13.31
CA PHE A 219 2.25 -6.73 -12.60
C PHE A 219 3.26 -5.63 -12.95
N GLN A 220 4.01 -5.80 -14.05
CA GLN A 220 4.84 -4.73 -14.55
C GLN A 220 3.95 -3.59 -15.03
N GLY A 221 4.27 -2.36 -14.62
CA GLY A 221 3.45 -1.20 -14.97
C GLY A 221 2.46 -0.76 -13.90
N LEU A 222 2.30 -1.51 -12.78
CA LEU A 222 1.32 -1.18 -11.74
C LEU A 222 1.43 0.26 -11.20
N PHE A 223 2.65 0.76 -11.04
CA PHE A 223 2.91 2.08 -10.43
C PHE A 223 3.67 3.05 -11.33
N SER A 224 4.21 2.61 -12.47
CA SER A 224 4.92 3.47 -13.41
C SER A 224 5.00 2.80 -14.78
N SER A 225 4.96 3.59 -15.84
CA SER A 225 5.16 3.13 -17.21
C SER A 225 6.62 2.75 -17.53
N ASP A 226 7.57 3.06 -16.64
CA ASP A 226 8.98 2.75 -16.85
C ASP A 226 9.26 1.26 -16.56
N THR A 227 9.91 0.58 -17.51
CA THR A 227 10.26 -0.84 -17.41
C THR A 227 11.41 -1.04 -16.43
N ILE A 228 11.09 -1.50 -15.21
CA ILE A 228 12.11 -1.90 -14.23
C ILE A 228 12.65 -3.29 -14.60
N GLN A 229 13.98 -3.44 -14.61
CA GLN A 229 14.62 -4.73 -14.84
C GLN A 229 14.33 -5.68 -13.68
N ILE A 230 13.65 -6.80 -13.97
CA ILE A 230 13.30 -7.81 -12.98
C ILE A 230 14.46 -8.82 -12.88
N ASN A 231 15.23 -8.74 -11.80
CA ASN A 231 16.11 -9.83 -11.39
C ASN A 231 15.33 -10.73 -10.41
N SER A 232 15.01 -11.98 -10.78
CA SER A 232 14.26 -12.87 -9.89
C SER A 232 15.13 -13.51 -8.80
N ASP A 233 16.44 -13.61 -9.03
CA ASP A 233 17.38 -14.31 -8.13
C ASP A 233 17.45 -13.66 -6.74
N GLN A 234 17.29 -12.33 -6.67
CA GLN A 234 17.32 -11.57 -5.42
C GLN A 234 16.16 -11.90 -4.46
N TYR A 235 15.08 -12.50 -4.97
CA TYR A 235 13.89 -12.81 -4.18
C TYR A 235 13.90 -14.24 -3.61
N ARG A 236 14.78 -15.13 -4.10
CA ARG A 236 14.81 -16.55 -3.71
C ARG A 236 15.14 -16.80 -2.24
N SER A 237 15.83 -15.87 -1.60
CA SER A 237 16.18 -15.97 -0.18
C SER A 237 15.04 -15.57 0.75
N HIS A 238 13.99 -14.94 0.23
CA HIS A 238 12.85 -14.47 1.02
C HIS A 238 11.73 -15.51 1.04
N LYS A 239 11.14 -15.75 2.22
CA LYS A 239 9.98 -16.64 2.35
C LYS A 239 8.71 -15.88 1.97
N ILE A 240 8.45 -15.82 0.66
CA ILE A 240 7.25 -15.22 0.06
C ILE A 240 6.01 -15.91 0.61
N LYS A 241 5.00 -15.14 1.00
CA LYS A 241 3.76 -15.66 1.61
C LYS A 241 2.64 -15.91 0.61
N HIS A 242 2.42 -14.97 -0.31
CA HIS A 242 1.42 -14.99 -1.39
C HIS A 242 1.76 -13.89 -2.40
N ILE A 243 0.94 -13.69 -3.44
CA ILE A 243 1.21 -12.75 -4.54
C ILE A 243 1.34 -11.32 -4.02
N LEU A 244 0.40 -10.86 -3.20
CA LEU A 244 0.45 -9.50 -2.64
C LEU A 244 1.72 -9.23 -1.81
N ASP A 245 2.21 -10.22 -1.05
CA ASP A 245 3.47 -10.09 -0.30
C ASP A 245 4.69 -10.03 -1.22
N LEU A 246 4.69 -10.78 -2.34
CA LEU A 246 5.73 -10.65 -3.37
C LEU A 246 5.74 -9.23 -3.98
N LEU A 247 4.56 -8.67 -4.28
CA LEU A 247 4.45 -7.28 -4.77
C LEU A 247 4.94 -6.28 -3.74
N ARG A 248 4.59 -6.47 -2.47
CA ARG A 248 5.11 -5.63 -1.38
C ARG A 248 6.64 -5.72 -1.31
N TYR A 249 7.17 -6.93 -1.31
CA TYR A 249 8.61 -7.17 -1.15
C TYR A 249 9.42 -6.64 -2.34
N SER A 250 8.89 -6.69 -3.56
CA SER A 250 9.53 -6.12 -4.74
C SER A 250 9.70 -4.60 -4.66
N LEU A 251 8.77 -3.90 -3.99
CA LEU A 251 8.88 -2.46 -3.72
C LEU A 251 9.92 -2.13 -2.64
N ILE A 252 10.08 -3.00 -1.64
CA ILE A 252 10.89 -2.71 -0.44
C ILE A 252 12.35 -3.15 -0.60
N LEU A 253 12.58 -4.28 -1.27
CA LEU A 253 13.90 -4.92 -1.36
C LEU A 253 15.01 -3.96 -1.80
N PRO A 254 14.83 -3.09 -2.82
CA PRO A 254 15.91 -2.21 -3.25
C PRO A 254 16.37 -1.21 -2.17
N ILE A 255 15.44 -0.80 -1.30
CA ILE A 255 15.66 0.21 -0.27
C ILE A 255 16.22 -0.40 1.02
N ARG A 256 15.84 -1.63 1.36
CA ARG A 256 16.31 -2.31 2.58
C ARG A 256 17.84 -2.47 2.66
N SER A 257 18.55 -2.36 1.54
CA SER A 257 20.02 -2.38 1.51
C SER A 257 20.66 -1.10 2.07
N GLU A 258 19.92 0.01 2.09
CA GLU A 258 20.36 1.28 2.66
C GLU A 258 20.11 1.23 4.18
N LYS A 259 21.17 1.34 4.99
CA LYS A 259 21.11 1.26 6.46
C LYS A 259 20.29 2.42 7.04
N TYR A 260 18.99 2.23 7.22
CA TYR A 260 18.16 3.16 8.01
C TYR A 260 18.60 3.09 9.47
N THR A 261 19.10 4.21 9.99
CA THR A 261 19.43 4.31 11.41
C THR A 261 18.15 4.38 12.22
N GLU A 262 17.91 3.39 13.08
CA GLU A 262 16.84 3.42 14.07
C GLU A 262 17.07 4.58 15.05
N LYS A 263 16.56 5.77 14.70
CA LYS A 263 16.41 6.87 15.64
C LYS A 263 14.92 7.10 15.82
N ASN A 264 14.44 6.82 17.02
CA ASN A 264 13.15 7.29 17.49
C ASN A 264 13.22 8.82 17.60
N ALA A 265 12.87 9.52 16.52
CA ALA A 265 12.57 10.94 16.57
C ALA A 265 11.05 11.10 16.38
N GLY A 266 10.46 12.00 17.15
CA GLY A 266 9.04 12.31 17.04
C GLY A 266 8.72 12.83 15.65
N TRP A 267 7.50 12.55 15.18
CA TRP A 267 6.99 13.04 13.91
C TRP A 267 7.04 14.58 13.88
N GLU A 268 7.80 15.14 12.93
CA GLU A 268 7.72 16.56 12.62
C GLU A 268 6.67 16.81 11.53
N PRO A 269 5.86 17.87 11.64
CA PRO A 269 4.96 18.28 10.55
C PRO A 269 5.76 18.53 9.27
N PHE A 270 5.33 17.91 8.18
CA PHE A 270 5.86 18.13 6.83
C PHE A 270 4.89 19.01 6.05
N SER A 271 5.40 19.96 5.27
CA SER A 271 4.56 20.88 4.49
C SER A 271 4.27 20.33 3.09
N CYS A 272 3.11 20.68 2.54
CA CYS A 272 2.70 20.25 1.19
C CYS A 272 3.61 20.80 0.08
N ALA A 273 3.54 20.18 -1.09
CA ALA A 273 4.46 20.40 -2.20
C ALA A 273 4.58 21.87 -2.61
N ALA A 274 3.46 22.57 -2.76
CA ALA A 274 3.41 23.97 -3.15
C ALA A 274 4.12 24.87 -2.13
N LYS A 275 3.93 24.62 -0.82
CA LYS A 275 4.57 25.41 0.25
C LYS A 275 6.08 25.20 0.28
N ILE A 276 6.55 23.96 0.14
CA ILE A 276 7.98 23.69 0.15
C ILE A 276 8.65 24.18 -1.16
N ASN A 277 7.92 24.17 -2.28
CA ASN A 277 8.34 24.81 -3.52
C ASN A 277 8.51 26.33 -3.36
N GLU A 278 7.55 27.01 -2.73
CA GLU A 278 7.66 28.44 -2.39
C GLU A 278 8.85 28.75 -1.48
N ALA A 279 9.20 27.83 -0.57
CA ALA A 279 10.37 27.93 0.30
C ALA A 279 11.71 27.68 -0.43
N GLY A 280 11.69 27.40 -1.74
CA GLY A 280 12.88 27.27 -2.58
C GLY A 280 13.34 25.83 -2.81
N ILE A 281 12.55 24.81 -2.46
CA ILE A 281 12.84 23.43 -2.82
C ILE A 281 12.38 23.16 -4.25
N GLU A 282 13.26 22.59 -5.06
CA GLU A 282 12.92 22.18 -6.42
C GLU A 282 12.50 20.72 -6.47
N PHE A 283 11.51 20.40 -7.30
CA PHE A 283 11.06 19.04 -7.53
C PHE A 283 11.62 18.50 -8.83
N SER A 284 12.11 17.27 -8.80
CA SER A 284 12.68 16.60 -9.98
C SER A 284 12.15 15.17 -10.13
N ARG A 285 11.84 14.79 -11.38
CA ARG A 285 11.50 13.41 -11.72
C ARG A 285 12.78 12.58 -11.72
N LYS A 286 12.86 11.63 -10.79
CA LYS A 286 13.97 10.67 -10.74
C LYS A 286 13.90 9.70 -11.92
N ARG A 287 15.01 9.52 -12.63
CA ARG A 287 15.11 8.62 -13.80
C ARG A 287 15.71 7.27 -13.45
N ASP A 288 16.77 7.28 -12.64
CA ASP A 288 17.44 6.06 -12.18
C ASP A 288 16.89 5.66 -10.81
N TYR A 289 15.81 4.89 -10.82
CA TYR A 289 15.18 4.37 -9.61
C TYR A 289 14.83 2.90 -9.76
N SER A 290 14.86 2.17 -8.65
CA SER A 290 14.54 0.74 -8.58
C SER A 290 13.14 0.48 -8.04
N THR A 291 12.54 1.46 -7.36
CA THR A 291 11.22 1.39 -6.74
C THR A 291 10.63 2.78 -6.57
N ILE A 292 9.30 2.90 -6.56
CA ILE A 292 8.58 4.17 -6.32
C ILE A 292 8.87 4.78 -4.93
N LEU A 293 9.35 3.94 -4.01
CA LEU A 293 9.64 4.33 -2.64
C LEU A 293 10.98 5.11 -2.52
N ASP A 294 11.81 5.14 -3.56
CA ASP A 294 13.20 5.66 -3.54
C ASP A 294 13.26 7.18 -3.70
N ILE A 295 12.79 7.90 -2.67
CA ILE A 295 12.76 9.37 -2.59
C ILE A 295 14.04 9.88 -1.94
N LYS A 296 14.72 10.82 -2.58
CA LYS A 296 15.98 11.39 -2.09
C LYS A 296 15.93 12.92 -2.08
N PHE A 297 16.54 13.52 -1.07
CA PHE A 297 16.71 14.97 -0.99
C PHE A 297 18.20 15.30 -0.99
N TYR A 298 18.62 16.19 -1.88
CA TYR A 298 19.99 16.69 -1.92
C TYR A 298 20.02 18.12 -2.45
N ASN A 299 20.83 18.97 -1.82
CA ASN A 299 21.10 20.35 -2.26
C ASN A 299 19.86 21.21 -2.57
N GLY A 300 18.74 21.00 -1.87
CA GLY A 300 17.50 21.75 -2.11
C GLY A 300 16.61 21.18 -3.21
N THR A 301 16.96 20.04 -3.79
CA THR A 301 16.13 19.31 -4.75
C THR A 301 15.58 18.04 -4.12
N LEU A 302 14.27 17.83 -4.28
CA LEU A 302 13.56 16.62 -3.88
C LEU A 302 13.30 15.75 -5.12
N ASP A 303 14.04 14.65 -5.21
CA ASP A 303 13.94 13.68 -6.30
C ASP A 303 12.93 12.60 -5.94
N ILE A 304 11.85 12.55 -6.71
CA ILE A 304 10.76 11.61 -6.50
C ILE A 304 10.63 10.73 -7.76
N PRO A 305 10.60 9.39 -7.60
CA PRO A 305 10.24 8.49 -8.69
C PRO A 305 8.86 8.81 -9.27
N PRO A 306 8.64 8.63 -10.58
CA PRO A 306 7.33 8.82 -11.17
C PRO A 306 6.32 7.79 -10.61
N LEU A 307 5.12 8.26 -10.31
CA LEU A 307 3.99 7.46 -9.86
C LEU A 307 2.82 7.66 -10.82
N ALA A 308 2.34 6.56 -11.40
CA ALA A 308 1.11 6.52 -12.18
C ALA A 308 -0.08 6.23 -11.27
N ILE A 309 -1.11 7.07 -11.38
CA ILE A 309 -2.36 6.94 -10.63
C ILE A 309 -3.45 6.54 -11.61
N HIS A 310 -3.89 5.29 -11.49
CA HIS A 310 -4.97 4.68 -12.26
C HIS A 310 -6.08 4.18 -11.32
N GLU A 311 -7.18 3.68 -11.88
CA GLU A 311 -8.34 3.22 -11.12
C GLU A 311 -8.01 2.11 -10.10
N THR A 312 -7.05 1.22 -10.40
CA THR A 312 -6.65 0.12 -9.51
C THR A 312 -5.59 0.49 -8.48
N THR A 313 -4.95 1.65 -8.61
CA THR A 313 -3.84 2.07 -7.72
C THR A 313 -4.30 2.16 -6.27
N GLU A 314 -5.54 2.61 -6.01
CA GLU A 314 -6.10 2.73 -4.65
C GLU A 314 -6.17 1.38 -3.97
N THR A 315 -6.81 0.43 -4.66
CA THR A 315 -6.98 -0.95 -4.21
C THR A 315 -5.64 -1.56 -3.84
N ILE A 316 -4.63 -1.40 -4.70
CA ILE A 316 -3.30 -2.00 -4.47
C ILE A 316 -2.67 -1.42 -3.20
N PHE A 317 -2.60 -0.10 -3.05
CA PHE A 317 -2.02 0.53 -1.87
C PHE A 317 -2.78 0.15 -0.60
N ARG A 318 -4.12 0.18 -0.62
CA ARG A 318 -4.94 -0.20 0.54
C ARG A 318 -4.68 -1.64 0.98
N ASN A 319 -4.62 -2.59 0.04
CA ASN A 319 -4.36 -3.99 0.38
C ASN A 319 -2.91 -4.22 0.86
N LEU A 320 -1.93 -3.54 0.27
CA LEU A 320 -0.55 -3.55 0.75
C LEU A 320 -0.43 -3.01 2.18
N ILE A 321 -1.08 -1.88 2.47
CA ILE A 321 -1.15 -1.28 3.81
C ILE A 321 -1.86 -2.23 4.77
N SER A 322 -3.00 -2.79 4.40
CA SER A 322 -3.71 -3.78 5.22
C SER A 322 -2.83 -4.96 5.59
N PHE A 323 -2.03 -5.46 4.65
CA PHE A 323 -1.09 -6.54 4.94
C PHE A 323 -0.01 -6.09 5.94
N GLU A 324 0.54 -4.88 5.82
CA GLU A 324 1.49 -4.33 6.80
C GLU A 324 0.87 -4.15 8.20
N GLN A 325 -0.41 -3.82 8.28
CA GLN A 325 -1.12 -3.63 9.55
C GLN A 325 -1.53 -4.96 10.20
N CYS A 326 -1.86 -5.98 9.41
CA CYS A 326 -2.33 -7.28 9.93
C CYS A 326 -1.18 -8.25 10.20
N TYR A 327 -0.13 -8.26 9.37
CA TYR A 327 0.94 -9.24 9.50
C TYR A 327 1.88 -8.89 10.68
N PRO A 328 2.11 -9.82 11.62
CA PRO A 328 2.93 -9.53 12.80
C PRO A 328 4.36 -9.10 12.46
N ASN A 329 4.84 -8.03 13.11
CA ASN A 329 6.19 -7.48 12.92
C ASN A 329 6.53 -7.14 11.46
N CYS A 330 5.52 -6.78 10.67
CA CYS A 330 5.73 -6.28 9.32
C CYS A 330 6.28 -4.85 9.35
N ASP A 331 7.30 -4.57 8.53
CA ASP A 331 7.84 -3.22 8.39
C ASP A 331 6.85 -2.31 7.62
N PRO A 332 6.47 -1.13 8.15
CA PRO A 332 5.44 -0.27 7.56
C PRO A 332 5.98 0.65 6.45
N PHE A 333 6.69 0.10 5.45
CA PHE A 333 7.30 0.89 4.37
C PHE A 333 6.23 1.51 3.45
N ILE A 334 5.24 0.72 3.03
CA ILE A 334 4.16 1.20 2.16
C ILE A 334 3.29 2.19 2.91
N THR A 335 2.98 1.91 4.17
CA THR A 335 2.21 2.83 5.03
C THR A 335 2.97 4.15 5.24
N SER A 336 4.31 4.10 5.42
CA SER A 336 5.15 5.30 5.52
C SER A 336 5.14 6.11 4.22
N TYR A 337 5.19 5.44 3.06
CA TYR A 337 5.10 6.11 1.77
C TYR A 337 3.75 6.77 1.56
N ALA A 338 2.65 6.07 1.84
CA ALA A 338 1.31 6.63 1.76
C ALA A 338 1.16 7.89 2.63
N LYS A 339 1.67 7.84 3.87
CA LYS A 339 1.71 8.99 4.77
C LYS A 339 2.59 10.13 4.25
N PHE A 340 3.73 9.83 3.64
CA PHE A 340 4.58 10.86 3.04
C PHE A 340 3.88 11.55 1.86
N MET A 341 3.28 10.77 0.95
CA MET A 341 2.56 11.29 -0.22
C MET A 341 1.33 12.10 0.18
N ASP A 342 0.59 11.69 1.22
CA ASP A 342 -0.50 12.47 1.80
C ASP A 342 -0.04 13.86 2.28
N ASN A 343 1.02 13.92 3.09
CA ASN A 343 1.53 15.20 3.57
C ASN A 343 2.05 16.09 2.43
N LEU A 344 2.55 15.47 1.35
CA LEU A 344 3.04 16.17 0.17
C LEU A 344 1.89 16.69 -0.71
N ILE A 345 0.80 15.92 -0.88
CA ILE A 345 -0.33 16.19 -1.77
C ILE A 345 -1.56 16.54 -0.94
N TYR A 346 -1.63 17.79 -0.49
CA TYR A 346 -2.73 18.26 0.35
C TYR A 346 -3.83 19.00 -0.44
N THR A 347 -3.46 19.61 -1.56
CA THR A 347 -4.33 20.42 -2.42
C THR A 347 -4.15 20.06 -3.90
N THR A 348 -5.13 20.43 -4.73
CA THR A 348 -5.03 20.28 -6.20
C THR A 348 -3.81 20.98 -6.79
N LYS A 349 -3.37 22.11 -6.21
CA LYS A 349 -2.13 22.80 -6.61
C LYS A 349 -0.89 21.92 -6.45
N ASP A 350 -0.88 21.05 -5.43
CA ASP A 350 0.22 20.11 -5.21
C ASP A 350 0.21 19.01 -6.29
N VAL A 351 -0.98 18.52 -6.66
CA VAL A 351 -1.17 17.57 -7.77
C VAL A 351 -0.68 18.18 -9.09
N ASP A 352 -1.12 19.40 -9.40
CA ASP A 352 -0.74 20.11 -10.62
C ASP A 352 0.77 20.32 -10.71
N LEU A 353 1.39 20.78 -9.62
CA LEU A 353 2.84 20.98 -9.53
C LEU A 353 3.61 19.69 -9.82
N LEU A 354 3.25 18.59 -9.15
CA LEU A 354 3.94 17.31 -9.33
C LEU A 354 3.68 16.70 -10.71
N THR A 355 2.52 16.95 -11.30
CA THR A 355 2.18 16.54 -12.67
C THR A 355 3.01 17.32 -13.68
N GLU A 356 3.16 18.64 -13.52
CA GLU A 356 4.01 19.49 -14.37
C GLU A 356 5.47 19.02 -14.35
N LYS A 357 5.96 18.57 -13.19
CA LYS A 357 7.32 18.01 -13.02
C LYS A 357 7.46 16.59 -13.55
N GLY A 358 6.38 15.96 -14.02
CA GLY A 358 6.36 14.58 -14.50
C GLY A 358 6.57 13.54 -13.40
N ILE A 359 6.35 13.91 -12.14
CA ILE A 359 6.41 13.02 -10.97
C ILE A 359 5.09 12.26 -10.83
N LEU A 360 3.95 12.92 -11.05
CA LEU A 360 2.65 12.26 -11.09
C LEU A 360 2.18 12.12 -12.52
N ASN A 361 1.81 10.90 -12.91
CA ASN A 361 1.01 10.63 -14.10
C ASN A 361 -0.43 10.37 -13.62
N ASN A 362 -1.17 11.46 -13.39
CA ASN A 362 -2.50 11.42 -12.82
C ASN A 362 -3.57 11.20 -13.92
N TRP A 363 -4.32 10.11 -13.84
CA TRP A 363 -5.46 9.82 -14.74
C TRP A 363 -6.81 10.15 -14.11
N LEU A 364 -6.81 10.60 -12.85
CA LEU A 364 -8.00 11.04 -12.13
C LEU A 364 -8.17 12.55 -12.23
N ASP A 365 -9.35 13.06 -11.86
CA ASP A 365 -9.51 14.47 -11.59
C ASP A 365 -8.59 14.90 -10.42
N PRO A 366 -7.95 16.09 -10.45
CA PRO A 366 -7.08 16.53 -9.35
C PRO A 366 -7.75 16.55 -7.97
N ASP A 367 -9.05 16.83 -7.88
CA ASP A 367 -9.79 16.77 -6.61
C ASP A 367 -9.89 15.32 -6.11
N ASP A 368 -10.17 14.38 -7.02
CA ASP A 368 -10.22 12.95 -6.70
C ASP A 368 -8.84 12.41 -6.30
N ALA A 369 -7.77 12.82 -6.99
CA ALA A 369 -6.39 12.44 -6.66
C ALA A 369 -5.96 12.96 -5.27
N THR A 370 -6.38 14.17 -4.91
CA THR A 370 -6.13 14.73 -3.58
C THR A 370 -6.90 13.93 -2.50
N LEU A 371 -8.18 13.66 -2.76
CA LEU A 371 -9.02 12.87 -1.85
C LEU A 371 -8.52 11.43 -1.68
N TYR A 372 -7.98 10.85 -2.75
CA TYR A 372 -7.36 9.54 -2.78
C TYR A 372 -6.24 9.43 -1.76
N PHE A 373 -5.24 10.33 -1.79
CA PHE A 373 -4.09 10.26 -0.87
C PHE A 373 -4.50 10.57 0.56
N ASN A 374 -5.39 11.56 0.74
CA ASN A 374 -5.96 11.92 2.03
C ASN A 374 -6.69 10.77 2.74
N LYS A 375 -7.23 9.81 1.98
CA LYS A 375 -7.97 8.65 2.52
C LYS A 375 -7.17 7.36 2.55
N LEU A 376 -5.94 7.35 2.02
CA LEU A 376 -5.22 6.11 1.74
C LEU A 376 -4.76 5.38 3.00
N TYR A 377 -4.45 6.14 4.06
CA TYR A 377 -3.89 5.63 5.32
C TYR A 377 -4.77 5.94 6.54
N ASN A 378 -6.05 6.27 6.32
CA ASN A 378 -7.00 6.47 7.43
C ASN A 378 -7.03 5.26 8.35
N ASP A 379 -7.05 5.55 9.66
CA ASP A 379 -7.09 4.56 10.73
C ASP A 379 -5.95 3.52 10.73
N THR A 380 -4.81 3.87 10.14
CA THR A 380 -3.59 3.07 10.16
C THR A 380 -2.67 3.45 11.32
N HIS A 381 -1.96 2.47 11.89
CA HIS A 381 -0.99 2.71 12.94
C HIS A 381 0.45 2.62 12.40
N VAL A 382 1.23 3.70 12.52
CA VAL A 382 2.63 3.75 12.07
C VAL A 382 3.55 3.83 13.29
N LYS A 383 4.17 2.69 13.65
CA LYS A 383 5.19 2.63 14.73
C LYS A 383 6.54 3.20 14.30
N LYS A 384 6.93 2.97 13.05
CA LYS A 384 8.20 3.40 12.45
C LYS A 384 7.89 4.17 11.16
N PHE A 385 8.47 5.35 10.99
CA PHE A 385 8.27 6.17 9.79
C PHE A 385 9.58 6.29 9.00
N TYR A 386 9.65 5.70 7.81
CA TYR A 386 10.90 5.57 7.04
C TYR A 386 11.37 6.86 6.35
N TYR A 387 10.49 7.85 6.22
CA TYR A 387 10.82 9.14 5.62
C TYR A 387 11.13 10.21 6.68
N ASP A 388 11.30 9.84 7.95
CA ASP A 388 11.53 10.80 9.04
C ASP A 388 12.79 11.65 8.82
N ASP A 389 13.91 11.01 8.51
CA ASP A 389 15.17 11.73 8.24
C ASP A 389 15.11 12.57 6.96
N LEU A 390 14.33 12.14 5.95
CA LEU A 390 14.07 12.93 4.75
C LEU A 390 13.27 14.19 5.11
N CYS A 391 12.19 14.04 5.87
CA CYS A 391 11.36 15.14 6.34
C CYS A 391 12.16 16.15 7.18
N LYS A 392 13.05 15.68 8.06
CA LYS A 392 13.95 16.57 8.82
C LYS A 392 14.87 17.38 7.92
N GLN A 393 15.53 16.74 6.96
CA GLN A 393 16.44 17.44 6.03
C GLN A 393 15.71 18.52 5.22
N VAL A 394 14.51 18.21 4.74
CA VAL A 394 13.65 19.17 4.03
C VAL A 394 13.23 20.32 4.95
N ASN A 395 12.77 20.02 6.17
CA ASN A 395 12.36 21.03 7.14
C ASN A 395 13.53 21.93 7.57
N GLU A 396 14.72 21.38 7.80
CA GLU A 396 15.94 22.12 8.10
C GLU A 396 16.32 23.06 6.95
N TYR A 397 16.23 22.59 5.71
CA TYR A 397 16.46 23.41 4.53
C TYR A 397 15.46 24.57 4.46
N CYS A 398 14.16 24.32 4.64
CA CYS A 398 13.13 25.38 4.68
C CYS A 398 13.36 26.39 5.81
N ARG A 399 13.88 25.95 6.96
CA ARG A 399 14.15 26.81 8.13
C ARG A 399 15.39 27.69 7.95
N SER A 400 16.27 27.40 6.98
CA SER A 400 17.46 28.20 6.69
C SER A 400 17.12 29.67 6.42
N TRP A 401 17.96 30.58 6.93
CA TRP A 401 17.72 32.02 6.91
C TRP A 401 17.51 32.59 5.50
N TRP A 402 18.24 32.08 4.52
CA TRP A 402 18.10 32.47 3.11
C TRP A 402 16.73 32.11 2.52
N ASN A 403 16.15 30.98 2.94
CA ASN A 403 14.87 30.48 2.44
C ASN A 403 13.68 31.18 3.11
N LYS A 404 13.78 31.49 4.40
CA LYS A 404 12.82 32.39 5.07
C LYS A 404 12.79 33.77 4.41
N THR A 405 13.96 34.30 4.07
CA THR A 405 14.08 35.60 3.43
C THR A 405 13.51 35.54 2.01
N ARG A 406 13.84 34.52 1.20
CA ARG A 406 13.23 34.30 -0.13
C ARG A 406 11.70 34.19 -0.06
N TYR A 407 11.17 33.37 0.85
CA TYR A 407 9.73 33.21 1.07
C TYR A 407 9.06 34.56 1.41
N PHE A 408 9.63 35.31 2.35
CA PHE A 408 9.17 36.66 2.70
C PHE A 408 9.20 37.62 1.51
N TYR A 409 10.27 37.61 0.70
CA TYR A 409 10.39 38.45 -0.48
C TYR A 409 9.38 38.09 -1.59
N MET A 410 9.19 36.79 -1.86
CA MET A 410 8.26 36.32 -2.89
C MET A 410 6.83 36.75 -2.57
N HIS A 411 6.40 36.58 -1.32
CA HIS A 411 5.01 36.83 -0.91
C HIS A 411 4.70 38.33 -0.76
N ASN A 412 5.64 39.13 -0.25
CA ASN A 412 5.39 40.55 0.04
C ASN A 412 5.71 41.50 -1.11
N TYR A 413 6.61 41.13 -2.03
CA TYR A 413 7.07 42.04 -3.08
C TYR A 413 6.65 41.63 -4.50
N PHE A 414 6.59 40.34 -4.81
CA PHE A 414 6.25 39.88 -6.17
C PHE A 414 4.75 39.69 -6.41
N GLY A 415 3.90 39.78 -5.37
CA GLY A 415 2.44 39.73 -5.50
C GLY A 415 1.78 41.05 -5.93
N THR A 416 2.49 42.19 -5.82
CA THR A 416 1.97 43.51 -6.18
C THR A 416 2.90 44.23 -7.15
N PRO A 417 2.45 44.61 -8.36
CA PRO A 417 3.30 45.29 -9.36
C PRO A 417 4.03 46.53 -8.83
N TRP A 418 3.40 47.24 -7.89
CA TRP A 418 3.95 48.45 -7.28
C TRP A 418 5.15 48.21 -6.36
N ALA A 419 5.22 47.07 -5.68
CA ALA A 419 6.35 46.75 -4.82
C ALA A 419 7.62 46.48 -5.65
N ILE A 420 7.48 45.89 -6.85
CA ILE A 420 8.58 45.70 -7.81
C ILE A 420 9.10 47.05 -8.31
N VAL A 421 8.21 47.95 -8.72
CA VAL A 421 8.59 49.30 -9.19
C VAL A 421 9.29 50.10 -8.08
N SER A 422 8.77 50.03 -6.86
CA SER A 422 9.36 50.70 -5.69
C SER A 422 10.78 50.20 -5.39
N GLN A 423 11.00 48.88 -5.48
CA GLN A 423 12.31 48.28 -5.24
C GLN A 423 13.34 48.66 -6.31
N ILE A 424 12.92 48.69 -7.59
CA ILE A 424 13.76 49.14 -8.70
C ILE A 424 14.15 50.60 -8.50
N ALA A 425 13.18 51.46 -8.17
CA ALA A 425 13.43 52.88 -7.90
C ALA A 425 14.39 53.09 -6.72
N ALA A 426 14.20 52.37 -5.61
CA ALA A 426 15.09 52.43 -4.44
C ALA A 426 16.52 51.98 -4.78
N THR A 427 16.67 50.93 -5.60
CA THR A 427 17.97 50.44 -6.06
C THR A 427 18.69 51.48 -6.91
N PHE A 428 17.99 52.11 -7.87
CA PHE A 428 18.57 53.19 -8.68
C PHE A 428 18.95 54.40 -7.83
N LEU A 429 18.10 54.80 -6.87
CA LEU A 429 18.41 55.91 -5.96
C LEU A 429 19.66 55.62 -5.11
N LEU A 430 19.82 54.39 -4.61
CA LEU A 430 21.04 53.98 -3.89
C LEU A 430 22.28 54.00 -4.79
N LEU A 431 22.14 53.54 -6.04
CA LEU A 431 23.25 53.52 -7.00
C LEU A 431 23.67 54.94 -7.39
N PHE A 432 22.70 55.84 -7.60
CA PHE A 432 22.96 57.25 -7.88
C PHE A 432 23.58 57.98 -6.68
N THR A 433 23.09 57.75 -5.46
CA THR A 433 23.67 58.35 -4.25
C THR A 433 25.10 57.86 -3.98
N PHE A 434 25.38 56.58 -4.25
CA PHE A 434 26.73 56.04 -4.20
C PHE A 434 27.65 56.70 -5.24
N LEU A 435 27.22 56.79 -6.50
CA LEU A 435 27.97 57.46 -7.57
C LEU A 435 28.22 58.94 -7.24
N GLN A 436 27.20 59.65 -6.76
CA GLN A 436 27.32 61.04 -6.35
C GLN A 436 28.35 61.21 -5.22
N THR A 437 28.32 60.34 -4.21
CA THR A 437 29.27 60.35 -3.10
C THR A 437 30.69 60.06 -3.59
N TYR A 438 30.85 59.07 -4.48
CA TYR A 438 32.12 58.72 -5.11
C TYR A 438 32.71 59.91 -5.89
N TYR A 439 31.93 60.52 -6.79
CA TYR A 439 32.39 61.69 -7.55
C TYR A 439 32.68 62.90 -6.65
N THR A 440 31.94 63.09 -5.56
CA THR A 440 32.19 64.17 -4.60
C THR A 440 33.51 63.97 -3.86
N ILE A 441 33.84 62.73 -3.48
CA ILE A 441 35.11 62.40 -2.81
C ILE A 441 36.28 62.55 -3.80
N VAL A 442 36.16 61.99 -5.01
CA VAL A 442 37.21 62.07 -6.05
C VAL A 442 37.43 63.52 -6.50
N GLY A 443 36.38 64.32 -6.66
CA GLY A 443 36.46 65.74 -6.99
C GLY A 443 36.94 66.63 -5.83
N GLY A 444 36.73 66.21 -4.59
CA GLY A 444 37.20 66.90 -3.38
C GLY A 444 38.71 66.77 -3.15
N VAL A 445 39.32 65.66 -3.59
CA VAL A 445 40.76 65.39 -3.45
C VAL A 445 41.61 66.20 -4.46
N GLN A 446 41.00 66.82 -5.48
CA GLN A 446 41.70 67.57 -6.54
C GLN A 446 41.81 69.10 -6.34
N LYS A 447 41.50 69.65 -5.16
CA LYS A 447 41.75 71.07 -4.85
C LYS A 447 42.98 71.24 -3.95
N PRO A 448 44.13 71.74 -4.46
CA PRO A 448 45.19 72.24 -3.60
C PRO A 448 44.82 73.63 -3.07
N ILE A 449 45.16 73.84 -1.80
CA ILE A 449 44.97 75.06 -1.02
C ILE A 449 45.80 76.20 -1.64
N ARG A 450 45.14 77.32 -1.94
CA ARG A 450 45.77 78.57 -2.40
C ARG A 450 46.44 79.26 -1.20
N GLY A 451 47.76 79.35 -1.20
CA GLY A 451 48.52 80.19 -0.26
C GLY A 451 49.01 81.46 -0.95
N SER A 452 48.40 82.60 -0.62
CA SER A 452 48.93 83.94 -0.91
C SER A 452 50.11 84.25 0.01
N THR A 453 51.22 84.75 -0.51
CA THR A 453 52.20 85.52 0.28
C THR A 453 52.50 86.86 -0.39
N TYR A 454 52.52 87.87 0.46
CA TYR A 454 52.75 89.28 0.20
C TYR A 454 54.18 89.57 -0.27
N SER A 455 54.34 90.47 -1.24
CA SER A 455 55.29 91.61 -1.25
C SER A 455 54.91 92.56 -2.37
#